data_AF-U7FZ30-F1
#
_entry.id   AF-U7FZ30-F1
#
_cell.length_a   1.000
_cell.length_b   1.000
_cell.length_c   1.000
_cell.angle_alpha   90.00
_cell.angle_beta   90.00
_cell.angle_gamma   90.00
#
_symmetry.space_group_name_H-M   'P 1'
#
loop_
_entity.id
_entity.type
_entity.pdbx_description
1 polymer ?
#
loop_
_entity_poly.entity_id
_entity_poly.type
_entity_poly.pdbx_seq_one_letter_code
_entity_poly.pdbx_strand_id
1 'polypeptide(L)'
;MAIILDGSLGIQRDEEQQIANIEWFLYGLPDTEAAPEDVVFLNESFGTDSPQMVSFTLEGEEYAVYADWQSVADRANAVSVRQFYKEYGYILLSGLLESNSLSDKPKKKEWLVPVQYFDDYVTMVNKLSHPA
;
A
#
# COMPACT_ATOMS: atom_id res chain seq x y z
N MET A 1 2.90 -7.01 -15.39
CA MET A 1 4.08 -7.55 -14.69
C MET A 1 4.39 -6.50 -13.65
N ALA A 2 4.33 -6.85 -12.36
CA ALA A 2 4.48 -5.87 -11.30
C ALA A 2 5.92 -5.82 -10.78
N ILE A 3 6.40 -4.63 -10.43
CA ILE A 3 7.64 -4.39 -9.71
C ILE A 3 7.34 -4.52 -8.22
N ILE A 4 7.99 -5.47 -7.55
CA ILE A 4 7.82 -5.66 -6.11
C ILE A 4 8.76 -4.71 -5.36
N LEU A 5 8.18 -3.88 -4.50
CA LEU A 5 8.90 -2.90 -3.70
C LEU A 5 9.18 -3.43 -2.31
N ASP A 6 10.33 -3.05 -1.78
CA ASP A 6 10.62 -3.10 -0.36
C ASP A 6 10.05 -1.84 0.33
N GLY A 7 9.61 -2.00 1.57
CA GLY A 7 9.02 -0.91 2.32
C GLY A 7 8.80 -1.22 3.79
N SER A 8 8.12 -0.30 4.47
CA SER A 8 7.70 -0.44 5.85
C SER A 8 6.30 0.14 6.02
N LEU A 9 5.51 -0.48 6.89
CA LEU A 9 4.18 -0.02 7.23
C LEU A 9 4.20 0.66 8.59
N GLY A 10 4.00 1.97 8.60
CA GLY A 10 3.84 2.77 9.81
C GLY A 10 2.38 2.82 10.22
N ILE A 11 2.08 2.40 11.45
CA ILE A 11 0.73 2.52 12.04
C ILE A 11 0.80 3.54 13.18
N GLN A 12 0.10 4.66 13.00
CA GLN A 12 -0.07 5.65 14.05
C GLN A 12 -1.40 5.43 14.76
N ARG A 13 -1.38 5.38 16.08
CA ARG A 13 -2.57 5.24 16.91
C ARG A 13 -2.82 6.48 17.76
N ASP A 14 -4.09 6.75 18.05
CA ASP A 14 -4.50 7.81 18.97
C ASP A 14 -4.42 7.37 20.45
N GLU A 15 -4.90 8.23 21.34
CA GLU A 15 -4.92 7.96 22.80
C GLU A 15 -5.83 6.78 23.16
N GLU A 16 -6.83 6.45 22.33
CA GLU A 16 -7.76 5.33 22.50
C GLU A 16 -7.28 4.03 21.80
N GLN A 17 -6.04 4.03 21.30
CA GLN A 17 -5.42 2.94 20.53
C GLN A 17 -6.10 2.63 19.18
N GLN A 18 -6.95 3.52 18.67
CA GLN A 18 -7.51 3.39 17.32
C GLN A 18 -6.47 3.82 16.29
N ILE A 19 -6.51 3.24 15.08
CA ILE A 19 -5.61 3.69 14.00
C ILE A 19 -6.04 5.08 13.57
N ALA A 20 -5.16 6.06 13.77
CA ALA A 20 -5.34 7.43 13.30
C ALA A 20 -4.77 7.62 11.90
N ASN A 21 -3.68 6.92 11.56
CA ASN A 21 -3.06 7.00 10.24
C ASN A 21 -2.28 5.72 9.91
N ILE A 22 -2.17 5.43 8.61
CA ILE A 22 -1.35 4.35 8.06
C ILE A 22 -0.48 4.93 6.94
N GLU A 23 0.85 4.82 7.08
CA GLU A 23 1.84 5.23 6.08
C GLU A 23 2.55 4.00 5.50
N TRP A 24 2.50 3.82 4.19
CA TRP A 24 3.37 2.87 3.50
C TRP A 24 4.61 3.62 3.01
N PHE A 25 5.73 3.38 3.67
CA PHE A 25 7.02 3.94 3.29
C PHE A 25 7.72 3.00 2.32
N LEU A 26 8.02 3.47 1.11
CA LEU A 26 8.47 2.67 -0.04
C LEU A 26 9.86 3.10 -0.51
N TYR A 27 10.67 2.12 -0.89
CA TYR A 27 11.99 2.33 -1.49
C TYR A 27 11.97 1.94 -2.97
N GLY A 28 12.80 2.60 -3.80
CA GLY A 28 12.97 2.21 -5.20
C GLY A 28 11.92 2.79 -6.16
N LEU A 29 11.22 3.85 -5.75
CA LEU A 29 10.30 4.56 -6.65
C LEU A 29 11.08 5.54 -7.55
N PRO A 30 10.68 5.71 -8.82
CA PRO A 30 11.33 6.65 -9.72
C PRO A 30 11.16 8.10 -9.25
N ASP A 31 12.15 8.96 -9.52
CA ASP A 31 12.01 10.41 -9.34
C ASP A 31 11.00 10.97 -10.35
N THR A 32 9.75 11.12 -9.92
CA THR A 32 8.64 11.59 -10.77
C THR A 32 7.77 12.65 -10.10
N GLU A 33 7.19 13.51 -10.94
CA GLU A 33 6.12 14.43 -10.53
C GLU A 33 4.73 13.79 -10.49
N ALA A 34 4.52 12.65 -11.14
CA ALA A 34 3.23 11.95 -11.17
C ALA A 34 2.77 11.48 -9.78
N ALA A 35 1.46 11.24 -9.69
CA ALA A 35 0.82 10.63 -8.54
C ALA A 35 0.49 9.16 -8.84
N PRO A 36 0.48 8.28 -7.82
CA PRO A 36 -0.01 6.92 -7.97
C PRO A 36 -1.46 6.87 -8.42
N GLU A 37 -1.75 5.97 -9.36
CA GLU A 37 -3.08 5.71 -9.93
C GLU A 37 -3.50 4.27 -9.62
N ASP A 38 -4.80 3.98 -9.78
CA ASP A 38 -5.37 2.64 -9.62
C ASP A 38 -4.95 1.94 -8.31
N VAL A 39 -4.88 2.71 -7.23
CA VAL A 39 -4.37 2.18 -5.96
C VAL A 39 -5.36 1.19 -5.36
N VAL A 40 -4.87 0.00 -5.07
CA VAL A 40 -5.63 -1.14 -4.55
C VAL A 40 -4.99 -1.61 -3.26
N PHE A 41 -5.83 -1.92 -2.28
CA PHE A 41 -5.46 -2.67 -1.09
C PHE A 41 -6.15 -4.05 -1.13
N LEU A 42 -5.36 -5.11 -1.02
CA LEU A 42 -5.84 -6.48 -0.83
C LEU A 42 -5.60 -6.90 0.61
N ASN A 43 -6.67 -7.33 1.28
CA ASN A 43 -6.54 -7.95 2.59
C ASN A 43 -5.83 -9.33 2.51
N GLU A 44 -6.09 -10.09 1.45
CA GLU A 44 -5.45 -11.37 1.17
C GLU A 44 -4.91 -11.38 -0.26
N SER A 45 -3.58 -11.30 -0.41
CA SER A 45 -2.92 -11.21 -1.71
C SER A 45 -2.97 -12.50 -2.53
N PHE A 46 -2.83 -13.66 -1.90
CA PHE A 46 -2.74 -14.96 -2.58
C PHE A 46 -3.64 -16.05 -1.96
N GLY A 47 -4.55 -15.66 -1.06
CA GLY A 47 -5.49 -16.55 -0.35
C GLY A 47 -5.45 -16.38 1.16
N THR A 48 -6.16 -17.26 1.87
CA THR A 48 -6.32 -17.18 3.32
C THR A 48 -4.97 -17.14 4.05
N ASP A 49 -4.86 -16.22 5.01
CA ASP A 49 -3.64 -15.95 5.79
C ASP A 49 -2.42 -15.47 4.97
N SER A 50 -2.61 -15.11 3.70
CA SER A 50 -1.53 -14.48 2.91
C SER A 50 -1.28 -13.03 3.35
N PRO A 51 -0.09 -12.46 3.02
CA PRO A 51 0.21 -11.07 3.32
C PRO A 51 -0.84 -10.10 2.77
N GLN A 52 -1.01 -8.98 3.47
CA GLN A 52 -1.74 -7.84 2.91
C GLN A 52 -0.89 -7.19 1.83
N MET A 53 -1.53 -6.61 0.83
CA MET A 53 -0.83 -6.01 -0.31
C MET A 53 -1.42 -4.67 -0.67
N VAL A 54 -0.55 -3.74 -1.05
CA VAL A 54 -0.93 -2.54 -1.80
C VAL A 54 -0.33 -2.65 -3.19
N SER A 55 -1.13 -2.38 -4.22
CA SER A 55 -0.65 -2.19 -5.59
C SER A 55 -1.13 -0.86 -6.15
N PHE A 56 -0.36 -0.29 -7.07
CA PHE A 56 -0.67 0.95 -7.75
C PHE A 56 0.09 1.06 -9.06
N THR A 57 -0.39 1.90 -9.96
CA THR A 57 0.31 2.29 -11.18
C THR A 57 1.03 3.61 -10.94
N LEU A 58 2.28 3.72 -11.37
CA LEU A 58 3.02 4.99 -11.40
C LEU A 58 3.85 5.04 -12.68
N GLU A 59 3.72 6.11 -13.46
CA GLU A 59 4.42 6.26 -14.75
C GLU A 59 4.18 5.08 -15.73
N GLY A 60 3.00 4.46 -15.66
CA GLY A 60 2.63 3.32 -16.51
C GLY A 60 3.19 1.96 -16.07
N GLU A 61 3.97 1.92 -14.99
CA GLU A 61 4.46 0.69 -14.36
C GLU A 61 3.60 0.32 -13.14
N GLU A 62 3.33 -0.98 -13.00
CA GLU A 62 2.58 -1.52 -11.86
C GLU A 62 3.57 -1.85 -10.73
N TYR A 63 3.31 -1.34 -9.53
CA TYR A 63 4.08 -1.59 -8.33
C TYR A 63 3.24 -2.35 -7.31
N ALA A 64 3.87 -3.21 -6.53
CA ALA A 64 3.23 -3.89 -5.41
C ALA A 64 4.15 -3.97 -4.19
N VAL A 65 3.57 -3.85 -3.01
CA VAL A 65 4.25 -3.98 -1.71
C VAL A 65 3.42 -4.87 -0.80
N TYR A 66 4.09 -5.68 0.02
CA TYR A 66 3.45 -6.65 0.92
C TYR A 66 3.73 -6.30 2.38
N ALA A 67 2.72 -6.47 3.24
CA ALA A 67 2.87 -6.49 4.68
C ALA A 67 2.59 -7.91 5.18
N ASP A 68 3.64 -8.60 5.62
CA ASP A 68 3.56 -9.92 6.22
C ASP A 68 3.45 -9.82 7.75
N TRP A 69 2.49 -10.56 8.31
CA TRP A 69 2.07 -10.46 9.70
C TRP A 69 2.38 -11.76 10.45
N GLN A 70 3.66 -11.99 10.73
CA GLN A 70 4.16 -13.29 11.17
C GLN A 70 3.84 -13.62 12.64
N SER A 71 3.68 -12.61 13.52
CA SER A 71 3.37 -12.83 14.94
C SER A 71 1.88 -12.64 15.29
N VAL A 72 1.46 -13.11 16.47
CA VAL A 72 0.07 -12.93 16.96
C VAL A 72 -0.27 -11.45 17.17
N ALA A 73 0.69 -10.64 17.63
CA ALA A 73 0.52 -9.20 17.75
C ALA A 73 0.34 -8.53 16.36
N ASP A 74 1.04 -9.06 15.36
CA ASP A 74 0.96 -8.59 13.97
C ASP A 74 -0.39 -8.92 13.34
N ARG A 75 -1.02 -10.04 13.69
CA ARG A 75 -2.37 -10.39 13.21
C ARG A 75 -3.45 -9.42 13.70
N ALA A 76 -3.34 -8.90 14.93
CA ALA A 76 -4.28 -7.88 15.43
C ALA A 76 -4.12 -6.55 14.68
N ASN A 77 -2.88 -6.21 14.29
CA ASN A 77 -2.62 -5.07 13.42
C ASN A 77 -3.22 -5.29 12.03
N ALA A 78 -3.05 -6.46 11.41
CA ALA A 78 -3.65 -6.79 10.11
C ALA A 78 -5.17 -6.57 10.09
N VAL A 79 -5.88 -7.01 11.14
CA VAL A 79 -7.33 -6.81 11.29
C VAL A 79 -7.67 -5.32 11.39
N SER A 80 -6.90 -4.55 12.18
CA SER A 80 -7.11 -3.11 12.35
C SER A 80 -6.87 -2.35 11.04
N VAL A 81 -5.80 -2.68 10.31
CA VAL A 81 -5.44 -2.11 9.01
C VAL A 81 -6.56 -2.36 7.99
N ARG A 82 -7.10 -3.58 7.98
CA ARG A 82 -8.26 -3.93 7.14
C ARG A 82 -9.47 -3.05 7.42
N GLN A 83 -9.80 -2.84 8.70
CA GLN A 83 -10.93 -2.01 9.11
C GLN A 83 -10.72 -0.54 8.70
N PHE A 84 -9.52 -0.01 8.91
CA PHE A 84 -9.16 1.34 8.52
C PHE A 84 -9.42 1.59 7.02
N TYR A 85 -8.94 0.73 6.13
CA TYR A 85 -9.16 0.92 4.69
C TYR A 85 -10.60 0.70 4.25
N LYS A 86 -11.37 -0.15 4.94
CA LYS A 86 -12.82 -0.28 4.69
C LYS A 86 -13.58 0.99 5.07
N GLU A 87 -13.16 1.68 6.13
CA GLU A 87 -13.84 2.85 6.65
C GLU A 87 -13.47 4.13 5.89
N TYR A 88 -12.17 4.36 5.69
CA TYR A 88 -11.66 5.65 5.24
C TYR A 88 -11.40 5.73 3.73
N GLY A 89 -11.04 4.62 3.08
CA GLY A 89 -10.86 4.58 1.62
C GLY A 89 -9.74 5.47 1.06
N TYR A 90 -8.77 5.86 1.88
CA TYR A 90 -7.55 6.56 1.45
C TYR A 90 -6.29 5.87 1.97
N ILE A 91 -5.16 6.12 1.31
CA ILE A 91 -3.85 5.60 1.69
C ILE A 91 -2.79 6.72 1.59
N LEU A 92 -1.90 6.76 2.57
CA LEU A 92 -0.70 7.58 2.52
C LEU A 92 0.48 6.73 2.04
N LEU A 93 0.98 7.05 0.85
CA LEU A 93 2.19 6.47 0.27
C LEU A 93 3.34 7.47 0.42
N SER A 94 4.47 7.02 0.93
CA SER A 94 5.68 7.83 1.10
C SER A 94 6.84 7.16 0.40
N GLY A 95 7.35 7.76 -0.67
CA GLY A 95 8.46 7.22 -1.46
C GLY A 95 9.79 7.87 -1.13
N LEU A 96 10.83 7.06 -0.94
CA LEU A 96 12.21 7.50 -1.14
C LEU A 96 12.56 7.33 -2.62
N LEU A 97 12.64 8.45 -3.33
CA LEU A 97 12.82 8.46 -4.78
C LEU A 97 14.26 8.12 -5.15
N GLU A 98 14.41 7.24 -6.14
CA GLU A 98 15.71 6.89 -6.72
C GLU A 98 16.37 8.13 -7.32
N SER A 99 17.60 8.39 -6.88
CA SER A 99 18.42 9.42 -7.49
C SER A 99 19.32 8.80 -8.56
N ASN A 100 19.24 9.31 -9.78
CA ASN A 100 20.18 8.98 -10.86
C ASN A 100 21.59 9.58 -10.64
N SER A 101 21.78 10.38 -9.58
CA SER A 101 23.06 10.98 -9.22
C SER A 101 23.50 10.60 -7.81
N LEU A 102 24.74 10.12 -7.70
CA LEU A 102 25.42 9.87 -6.42
C LEU A 102 25.61 11.14 -5.57
N SER A 103 25.42 12.34 -6.15
CA SER A 103 25.56 13.63 -5.45
C SER A 103 24.27 14.12 -4.79
N ASP A 104 23.11 13.60 -5.22
CA ASP A 104 21.84 14.18 -4.83
C ASP A 104 21.32 13.49 -3.59
N LYS A 105 20.84 14.30 -2.65
CA LYS A 105 20.21 13.78 -1.43
C LYS A 105 18.96 13.00 -1.84
N PRO A 106 18.67 11.85 -1.21
CA PRO A 106 17.43 11.13 -1.42
C PRO A 106 16.23 12.08 -1.24
N LYS A 107 15.35 12.13 -2.24
CA LYS A 107 14.13 12.94 -2.17
C LYS A 107 13.02 12.09 -1.55
N LYS A 108 12.34 12.61 -0.53
CA LYS A 108 11.10 12.02 -0.02
C LYS A 108 9.93 12.68 -0.77
N LYS A 109 8.95 11.89 -1.20
CA LYS A 109 7.68 12.38 -1.71
C LYS A 109 6.53 11.62 -1.07
N GLU A 110 5.41 12.30 -0.84
CA GLU A 110 4.25 11.77 -0.16
C GLU A 110 2.99 11.98 -1.02
N TRP A 111 2.12 10.98 -1.04
CA TRP A 111 0.85 11.02 -1.75
C TRP A 111 -0.26 10.49 -0.85
N LEU A 112 -1.29 11.31 -0.64
CA LEU A 112 -2.54 10.88 -0.04
C LEU A 112 -3.56 10.68 -1.16
N VAL A 113 -3.91 9.43 -1.44
CA VAL A 113 -4.72 9.06 -2.61
C VAL A 113 -5.86 8.11 -2.22
N PRO A 114 -6.96 8.09 -2.98
CA PRO A 114 -8.01 7.10 -2.80
C PRO A 114 -7.46 5.68 -2.98
N VAL A 115 -7.96 4.72 -2.19
CA VAL A 115 -7.60 3.30 -2.32
C VAL A 115 -8.85 2.44 -2.45
N GLN A 116 -8.82 1.52 -3.41
CA GLN A 116 -9.87 0.53 -3.57
C GLN A 116 -9.59 -0.67 -2.68
N TYR A 117 -10.51 -0.96 -1.77
CA TYR A 117 -10.43 -2.14 -0.90
C TYR A 117 -10.99 -3.38 -1.59
N PHE A 118 -10.28 -4.51 -1.47
CA PHE A 118 -10.82 -5.84 -1.75
C PHE A 118 -10.41 -6.85 -0.67
N ASP A 119 -11.30 -7.81 -0.41
CA ASP A 119 -11.01 -8.86 0.57
C ASP A 119 -9.93 -9.83 0.05
N ASP A 120 -9.95 -10.14 -1.25
CA ASP A 120 -9.02 -11.08 -1.89
C ASP A 120 -8.83 -10.76 -3.39
N TYR A 121 -7.77 -11.33 -3.97
CA TYR A 121 -7.42 -11.16 -5.39
C TYR A 121 -8.52 -11.62 -6.36
N VAL A 122 -9.24 -12.71 -6.05
CA VAL A 122 -10.28 -13.25 -6.93
C VAL A 122 -11.46 -12.28 -7.01
N THR A 123 -11.85 -11.72 -5.88
CA THR A 123 -12.88 -10.69 -5.76
C THR A 123 -12.48 -9.44 -6.56
N MET A 124 -11.22 -9.02 -6.50
CA MET A 124 -10.70 -7.92 -7.30
C MET A 124 -10.81 -8.19 -8.81
N VAL A 125 -10.26 -9.30 -9.29
CA VAL A 125 -10.27 -9.64 -10.73
C VAL A 125 -11.69 -9.75 -11.26
N ASN A 126 -12.61 -10.34 -10.51
CA ASN A 126 -14.01 -10.48 -10.92
C ASN A 126 -14.68 -9.11 -11.11
N LYS A 127 -14.43 -8.15 -10.21
CA LYS A 127 -14.99 -6.80 -10.29
C LYS A 127 -14.39 -6.01 -11.45
N LEU A 128 -13.08 -6.10 -11.65
CA LEU A 128 -12.38 -5.37 -12.72
C LEU A 128 -12.67 -5.94 -14.12
N SER A 129 -12.95 -7.24 -14.22
CA SER A 129 -13.29 -7.89 -15.49
C SER A 129 -14.75 -7.66 -15.91
N HIS A 130 -15.61 -7.29 -14.98
CA HIS A 130 -17.02 -6.99 -15.23
C HIS A 130 -17.41 -5.64 -14.59
N PRO A 131 -16.88 -4.52 -15.10
CA PRO A 131 -17.30 -3.20 -14.65
C PRO A 131 -18.80 -3.02 -14.96
N ALA A 132 -19.58 -2.68 -13.94
CA ALA A 132 -21.03 -2.47 -14.03
C ALA A 132 -21.40 -1.31 -14.97
#